data_AF-A0A4Q3W236-F1
#
_entry.id   AF-A0A4Q3W236-F1
#
_cell.length_a   1.000
_cell.length_b   1.000
_cell.length_c   1.000
_cell.angle_alpha   90.00
_cell.angle_beta   90.00
_cell.angle_gamma   90.00
#
_symmetry.space_group_name_H-M   'P 1'
#
loop_
_entity.id
_entity.type
_entity.pdbx_description
1 polymer ?
#
loop_
_entity_poly.entity_id
_entity_poly.type
_entity_poly.pdbx_seq_one_letter_code
_entity_poly.pdbx_strand_id
1 'polypeptide(L)'
;MNLTRPAVSNEIEKRGDRFDVVNYILEECILAYPVSSFIISLYKQYIQRGSLSKKQLQGLYAKASEIKDLNPGRLATLLALINKMPTRYRSEVPEQKISDPQNDDLEKVERILAAYPQHKGARMLHIKLKARGLLTPRESSDLARFLSLVT
;
A
#
# COMPACT_ATOMS: atom_id res chain seq x y z
N MET A 1 -53.84 -0.29 -3.73
CA MET A 1 -52.81 -0.23 -2.68
C MET A 1 -51.50 0.20 -3.32
N ASN A 2 -51.12 1.45 -3.08
CA ASN A 2 -49.93 2.08 -3.64
C ASN A 2 -48.68 1.60 -2.91
N LEU A 3 -47.75 0.97 -3.62
CA LEU A 3 -46.40 0.73 -3.14
C LEU A 3 -45.56 1.97 -3.45
N THR A 4 -45.32 2.75 -2.42
CA THR A 4 -44.46 3.93 -2.43
C THR A 4 -43.04 3.55 -2.86
N ARG A 5 -42.62 4.04 -4.03
CA ARG A 5 -41.22 4.13 -4.46
C ARG A 5 -40.41 4.83 -3.35
N PRO A 6 -39.36 4.22 -2.77
CA PRO A 6 -38.51 4.95 -1.83
C PRO A 6 -37.75 6.07 -2.56
N ALA A 7 -37.80 7.24 -1.94
CA ALA A 7 -37.33 8.54 -2.41
C ALA A 7 -35.79 8.64 -2.55
N VAL A 8 -35.20 7.92 -3.52
CA VAL A 8 -33.78 8.08 -3.89
C VAL A 8 -33.62 9.01 -5.12
N SER A 9 -34.73 9.43 -5.74
CA SER A 9 -34.72 10.11 -7.05
C SER A 9 -34.38 11.61 -7.04
N ASN A 10 -34.26 12.27 -5.89
CA ASN A 10 -34.25 13.75 -5.83
C ASN A 10 -32.90 14.44 -5.58
N GLU A 11 -31.78 13.73 -5.50
CA GLU A 11 -30.44 14.38 -5.40
C GLU A 11 -29.62 14.37 -6.71
N ILE A 12 -30.18 13.85 -7.81
CA ILE A 12 -29.45 13.69 -9.08
C ILE A 12 -29.43 15.00 -9.91
N GLU A 13 -30.25 15.99 -9.59
CA GLU A 13 -30.37 17.22 -10.38
C GLU A 13 -29.39 18.33 -9.94
N LYS A 14 -28.12 18.18 -10.30
CA LYS A 14 -27.22 19.29 -10.73
C LYS A 14 -25.80 18.78 -10.97
N ARG A 15 -25.57 18.10 -12.09
CA ARG A 15 -24.22 17.98 -12.68
C ARG A 15 -24.34 18.35 -14.15
N GLY A 16 -23.96 19.58 -14.47
CA GLY A 16 -24.13 20.13 -15.81
C GLY A 16 -23.43 19.28 -16.86
N ASP A 17 -24.21 18.84 -17.86
CA ASP A 17 -23.95 18.43 -19.25
C ASP A 17 -22.64 17.70 -19.64
N ARG A 18 -21.75 17.41 -18.70
CA ARG A 18 -20.54 16.64 -18.88
C ARG A 18 -20.88 15.18 -18.59
N PHE A 19 -21.03 14.43 -19.67
CA PHE A 19 -21.28 13.00 -19.64
C PHE A 19 -20.21 12.28 -18.81
N ASP A 20 -20.59 11.79 -17.62
CA ASP A 20 -19.70 11.04 -16.72
C ASP A 20 -19.78 9.54 -17.01
N VAL A 21 -18.84 9.07 -17.84
CA VAL A 21 -18.74 7.66 -18.25
C VAL A 21 -18.55 6.73 -17.06
N VAL A 22 -17.79 7.17 -16.03
CA VAL A 22 -17.45 6.31 -14.89
C VAL A 22 -18.69 6.11 -14.02
N ASN A 23 -19.44 7.18 -13.74
CA ASN A 23 -20.69 7.08 -13.00
C ASN A 23 -21.70 6.17 -13.71
N TYR A 24 -21.85 6.36 -15.03
CA TYR A 24 -22.75 5.53 -15.83
C TYR A 24 -22.41 4.04 -15.72
N ILE A 25 -21.13 3.67 -15.90
CA ILE A 25 -20.71 2.26 -15.81
C ILE A 25 -20.92 1.71 -14.40
N LEU A 26 -20.70 2.51 -13.35
CA LEU A 26 -20.96 2.09 -11.97
C LEU A 26 -22.44 1.78 -11.74
N GLU A 27 -23.35 2.61 -12.26
CA GLU A 27 -24.80 2.40 -12.15
C GLU A 27 -25.23 1.10 -12.86
N GLU A 28 -24.77 0.88 -14.09
CA GLU A 28 -25.01 -0.37 -14.83
C GLU A 28 -24.46 -1.59 -14.07
N CYS A 29 -23.27 -1.48 -13.49
CA CYS A 29 -22.69 -2.56 -12.68
C CYS A 29 -23.46 -2.80 -11.37
N ILE A 30 -24.07 -1.78 -10.76
CA ILE A 30 -24.93 -1.96 -9.58
C ILE A 30 -26.19 -2.72 -9.96
N LEU A 31 -26.79 -2.40 -11.11
CA LEU A 31 -27.98 -3.09 -11.61
C LEU A 31 -27.69 -4.56 -11.95
N ALA A 32 -26.54 -4.83 -12.59
CA ALA A 32 -26.13 -6.19 -12.93
C ALA A 32 -25.66 -7.01 -11.70
N TYR A 33 -25.01 -6.37 -10.73
CA TYR A 33 -24.41 -7.03 -9.57
C TYR A 33 -24.82 -6.37 -8.22
N PRO A 34 -26.11 -6.38 -7.85
CA PRO A 34 -26.62 -5.63 -6.70
C PRO A 34 -26.12 -6.14 -5.34
N VAL A 35 -25.62 -7.37 -5.27
CA VAL A 35 -25.10 -7.99 -4.04
C VAL A 35 -23.57 -7.89 -3.95
N SER A 36 -22.89 -7.39 -4.99
CA SER A 36 -21.43 -7.28 -4.99
C SER A 36 -20.96 -6.17 -4.06
N SER A 37 -20.41 -6.56 -2.90
CA SER A 37 -19.80 -5.64 -1.95
C SER A 37 -18.70 -4.79 -2.58
N PHE A 38 -17.99 -5.35 -3.56
CA PHE A 38 -16.98 -4.64 -4.34
C PHE A 38 -17.57 -3.46 -5.12
N ILE A 39 -18.59 -3.68 -5.96
CA ILE A 39 -19.20 -2.63 -6.78
C ILE A 39 -19.87 -1.57 -5.89
N ILE A 40 -20.57 -1.98 -4.84
CA ILE A 40 -21.17 -1.06 -3.87
C ILE A 40 -20.10 -0.18 -3.21
N SER A 41 -18.96 -0.76 -2.85
CA SER A 41 -17.86 0.00 -2.25
C SER A 41 -17.26 1.02 -3.23
N LEU A 42 -17.09 0.66 -4.51
CA LEU A 42 -16.60 1.56 -5.54
C LEU A 42 -17.56 2.72 -5.77
N TYR A 43 -18.86 2.43 -5.87
CA TYR A 43 -19.88 3.46 -6.07
C TYR A 43 -19.90 4.45 -4.89
N LYS A 44 -19.92 3.95 -3.65
CA LYS A 44 -19.85 4.82 -2.45
C LYS A 44 -18.61 5.71 -2.45
N GLN A 45 -17.44 5.15 -2.76
CA GLN A 45 -16.19 5.92 -2.82
C GLN A 45 -16.23 6.97 -3.93
N TYR A 46 -16.78 6.64 -5.09
CA TYR A 46 -16.90 7.55 -6.22
C TYR A 46 -17.85 8.71 -5.90
N ILE A 47 -19.00 8.45 -5.27
CA ILE A 47 -19.93 9.49 -4.84
C ILE A 47 -19.28 10.41 -3.79
N GLN A 48 -18.52 9.85 -2.85
CA GLN A 48 -17.88 10.63 -1.78
C GLN A 48 -16.69 11.47 -2.26
N ARG A 49 -15.87 10.96 -3.17
CA ARG A 49 -14.57 11.57 -3.54
C ARG A 49 -14.49 12.03 -4.99
N GLY A 50 -15.45 11.68 -5.83
CA GLY A 50 -15.50 12.01 -7.26
C GLY A 50 -14.43 11.31 -8.12
N SER A 51 -13.68 10.35 -7.58
CA SER A 51 -12.59 9.69 -8.30
C SER A 51 -12.31 8.29 -7.77
N LEU A 52 -11.70 7.46 -8.61
CA LEU A 52 -11.23 6.11 -8.29
C LEU A 52 -9.76 5.96 -8.69
N SER A 53 -9.05 5.09 -7.98
CA SER A 53 -7.67 4.73 -8.32
C SER A 53 -7.61 3.88 -9.60
N LYS A 54 -6.45 3.85 -10.27
CA LYS A 54 -6.22 3.04 -11.48
C LYS A 54 -6.61 1.58 -11.30
N LYS A 55 -6.23 0.96 -10.18
CA LYS A 55 -6.55 -0.44 -9.87
C LYS A 55 -8.05 -0.67 -9.69
N GLN A 56 -8.75 0.31 -9.11
CA GLN A 56 -10.19 0.24 -8.94
C GLN A 56 -10.93 0.35 -10.27
N LEU A 57 -10.49 1.25 -11.16
CA LEU A 57 -11.04 1.34 -12.51
C LEU A 57 -10.76 0.07 -13.34
N GLN A 58 -9.59 -0.56 -13.17
CA GLN A 58 -9.30 -1.86 -13.78
C GLN A 58 -10.24 -2.96 -13.27
N GLY A 59 -10.50 -3.01 -11.96
CA GLY A 59 -11.47 -3.94 -11.38
C GLY A 59 -12.90 -3.67 -11.85
N LEU A 60 -13.28 -2.39 -11.98
CA LEU A 60 -14.56 -1.99 -12.55
C LEU A 60 -14.68 -2.45 -14.01
N TYR A 61 -13.65 -2.21 -14.83
CA TYR A 61 -13.62 -2.63 -16.24
C TYR A 61 -13.80 -4.14 -16.37
N ALA A 62 -13.10 -4.94 -15.56
CA ALA A 62 -13.22 -6.40 -15.59
C ALA A 62 -14.66 -6.87 -15.32
N LYS A 63 -15.38 -6.21 -14.40
CA LYS A 63 -16.79 -6.50 -14.12
C LYS A 63 -17.74 -5.95 -15.17
N ALA A 64 -17.49 -4.75 -15.68
CA ALA A 64 -18.28 -4.16 -16.75
C ALA A 64 -18.18 -4.98 -18.06
N SER A 65 -17.02 -5.59 -18.34
CA SER A 65 -16.82 -6.41 -19.55
C SER A 65 -17.57 -7.74 -19.55
N GLU A 66 -17.99 -8.22 -18.37
CA GLU A 66 -18.81 -9.43 -18.24
C GLU A 66 -20.30 -9.16 -18.60
N ILE A 67 -20.72 -7.88 -18.65
CA ILE A 67 -22.10 -7.47 -18.93
C ILE A 67 -22.32 -7.37 -20.45
N LYS A 68 -23.24 -8.17 -20.99
CA LYS A 68 -23.51 -8.23 -22.44
C LYS A 68 -24.15 -6.97 -23.02
N ASP A 69 -24.96 -6.27 -22.23
CA ASP A 69 -25.77 -5.13 -22.71
C ASP A 69 -25.09 -3.77 -22.52
N LEU A 70 -23.82 -3.75 -22.10
CA LEU A 70 -23.11 -2.50 -21.84
C LEU A 70 -22.58 -1.88 -23.13
N ASN A 71 -22.77 -0.57 -23.30
CA ASN A 71 -22.34 0.13 -24.51
C ASN A 71 -20.81 0.02 -24.71
N PRO A 72 -20.34 -0.57 -25.83
CA PRO A 72 -18.92 -0.84 -26.05
C PRO A 72 -18.07 0.44 -26.16
N GLY A 73 -18.63 1.56 -26.64
CA GLY A 73 -17.93 2.84 -26.71
C GLY A 73 -17.62 3.42 -25.32
N ARG A 74 -18.52 3.19 -24.35
CA ARG A 74 -18.32 3.64 -22.96
C ARG A 74 -17.26 2.78 -22.27
N LEU A 75 -17.28 1.48 -22.51
CA LEU A 75 -16.27 0.55 -22.03
C LEU A 75 -14.87 0.88 -22.60
N ALA A 76 -14.78 1.20 -23.89
CA ALA A 76 -13.55 1.67 -24.53
C ALA A 76 -13.05 3.00 -23.91
N THR A 77 -13.95 3.91 -23.58
CA THR A 77 -13.60 5.18 -22.94
C THR A 77 -13.04 4.96 -21.53
N LEU A 78 -13.62 4.04 -20.76
CA LEU A 78 -13.08 3.63 -19.45
C LEU A 78 -11.67 3.06 -19.59
N LEU A 79 -11.43 2.21 -20.59
CA LEU A 79 -10.11 1.67 -20.89
C LEU A 79 -9.10 2.77 -21.23
N ALA A 80 -9.49 3.75 -22.06
CA ALA A 80 -8.65 4.89 -22.41
C ALA A 80 -8.28 5.73 -21.18
N LEU A 81 -9.23 5.96 -20.26
CA LEU A 81 -8.97 6.63 -18.98
C LEU A 81 -7.95 5.87 -18.13
N ILE A 82 -8.08 4.53 -18.02
CA ILE A 82 -7.15 3.67 -17.29
C ILE A 82 -5.73 3.75 -17.89
N ASN A 83 -5.63 3.71 -19.21
CA ASN A 83 -4.35 3.74 -19.92
C ASN A 83 -3.63 5.09 -19.77
N LYS A 84 -4.37 6.18 -19.65
CA LYS A 84 -3.82 7.53 -19.41
C LYS A 84 -3.22 7.68 -18.00
N MET A 85 -3.60 6.86 -17.04
CA MET A 85 -3.10 6.96 -15.66
C MET A 85 -1.67 6.39 -15.53
N PRO A 86 -0.74 7.08 -14.84
CA PRO A 86 0.63 6.61 -14.68
C PRO A 86 0.71 5.35 -13.81
N THR A 87 1.59 4.41 -14.18
CA THR A 87 1.98 3.28 -13.34
C THR A 87 3.10 3.71 -12.40
N ARG A 88 2.80 3.81 -11.10
CA ARG A 88 3.83 4.04 -10.08
C ARG A 88 4.37 2.68 -9.65
N TYR A 89 5.59 2.36 -10.05
CA TYR A 89 6.31 1.20 -9.54
C TYR A 89 6.84 1.53 -8.14
N ARG A 90 6.66 0.61 -7.20
CA ARG A 90 7.33 0.68 -5.90
C ARG A 90 8.74 0.13 -6.14
N SER A 91 9.77 0.97 -6.01
CA SER A 91 11.15 0.54 -6.12
C SER A 91 11.40 -0.63 -5.16
N GLU A 92 12.06 -1.67 -5.66
CA GLU A 92 12.50 -2.79 -4.84
C GLU A 92 13.42 -2.25 -3.74
N VAL A 93 13.21 -2.73 -2.51
CA VAL A 93 14.07 -2.37 -1.39
C VAL A 93 15.47 -2.87 -1.73
N PRO A 94 16.52 -2.01 -1.72
CA PRO A 94 17.87 -2.44 -2.04
C PRO A 94 18.24 -3.64 -1.18
N GLU A 95 18.76 -4.70 -1.80
CA GLU A 95 19.29 -5.86 -1.08
C GLU A 95 20.37 -5.37 -0.11
N GLN A 96 20.17 -5.62 1.19
CA GLN A 96 21.17 -5.30 2.20
C GLN A 96 22.40 -6.17 1.92
N LYS A 97 23.48 -5.55 1.42
CA LYS A 97 24.79 -6.21 1.34
C LYS A 97 25.16 -6.69 2.73
N ILE A 98 25.27 -8.01 2.89
CA ILE A 98 25.85 -8.65 4.06
C ILE A 98 27.34 -8.31 4.02
N SER A 99 27.75 -7.28 4.75
CA SER A 99 29.15 -7.03 5.03
C SER A 99 29.59 -7.99 6.14
N ASP A 100 30.58 -8.82 5.89
CA ASP A 100 31.33 -9.51 6.93
C ASP A 100 32.39 -8.55 7.51
N PRO A 101 32.20 -8.11 8.77
CA PRO A 101 33.34 -7.85 9.63
C PRO A 101 33.05 -8.37 11.06
N GLN A 102 32.85 -9.68 11.24
CA GLN A 102 32.56 -10.23 12.57
C GLN A 102 33.74 -10.11 13.55
N ASN A 103 34.98 -10.02 13.05
CA ASN A 103 36.17 -9.97 13.90
C ASN A 103 36.37 -8.60 14.56
N ASP A 104 36.33 -7.51 13.80
CA ASP A 104 36.56 -6.16 14.33
C ASP A 104 35.53 -5.77 15.41
N ASP A 105 34.27 -6.16 15.22
CA ASP A 105 33.21 -5.83 16.16
C ASP A 105 33.30 -6.63 17.47
N LEU A 106 33.83 -7.86 17.40
CA LEU A 106 34.09 -8.68 18.58
C LEU A 106 35.22 -8.08 19.43
N GLU A 107 36.31 -7.64 18.79
CA GLU A 107 37.43 -6.98 19.47
C GLU A 107 37.01 -5.68 20.18
N LYS A 108 36.18 -4.86 19.52
CA LYS A 108 35.64 -3.62 20.11
C LYS A 108 34.81 -3.91 21.35
N VAL A 109 33.98 -4.95 21.33
CA VAL A 109 33.15 -5.34 22.47
C VAL A 109 33.98 -5.90 23.62
N GLU A 110 35.01 -6.70 23.32
CA GLU A 110 35.94 -7.21 24.34
C GLU A 110 36.69 -6.07 25.03
N ARG A 111 37.12 -5.05 24.28
CA ARG A 111 37.74 -3.84 24.86
C ARG A 111 36.80 -3.08 25.80
N ILE A 112 35.52 -2.94 25.44
CA ILE A 112 34.52 -2.30 26.30
C ILE A 112 34.29 -3.11 27.58
N LEU A 113 34.18 -4.43 27.47
CA LEU A 113 33.98 -5.32 28.62
C LEU A 113 35.20 -5.40 29.54
N ALA A 114 36.42 -5.20 29.02
CA ALA A 114 37.63 -5.08 29.83
C ALA A 114 37.61 -3.84 30.74
N ALA A 115 37.11 -2.71 30.22
CA ALA A 115 36.97 -1.47 31.00
C ALA A 115 35.74 -1.50 31.93
N TYR A 116 34.62 -2.06 31.46
CA TYR A 116 33.35 -2.11 32.18
C TYR A 116 32.70 -3.52 32.13
N PRO A 117 33.13 -4.45 33.00
CA PRO A 117 32.68 -5.86 32.98
C PRO A 117 31.17 -6.07 33.19
N GLN A 118 30.49 -5.08 33.81
CA GLN A 118 29.06 -5.11 34.12
C GLN A 118 28.18 -4.42 33.05
N HIS A 119 28.76 -3.96 31.93
CA HIS A 119 28.00 -3.22 30.92
C HIS A 119 27.01 -4.14 30.16
N LYS A 120 25.71 -4.01 30.49
CA LYS A 120 24.62 -4.87 29.96
C LYS A 120 24.52 -4.88 28.43
N GLY A 121 24.68 -3.72 27.79
CA GLY A 121 24.59 -3.59 26.32
C GLY A 121 25.71 -4.34 25.59
N ALA A 122 26.97 -4.01 25.87
CA ALA A 122 28.15 -4.73 25.41
C ALA A 122 28.09 -6.26 25.67
N ARG A 123 27.62 -6.72 26.85
CA ARG A 123 27.48 -8.17 27.11
C ARG A 123 26.46 -8.84 26.18
N MET A 124 25.35 -8.17 25.89
CA MET A 124 24.34 -8.68 24.95
C MET A 124 24.89 -8.78 23.52
N LEU A 125 25.65 -7.76 23.08
CA LEU A 125 26.31 -7.76 21.77
C LEU A 125 27.39 -8.86 21.68
N HIS A 126 28.17 -9.07 22.75
CA HIS A 126 29.18 -10.12 22.84
C HIS A 126 28.58 -11.53 22.68
N ILE A 127 27.47 -11.83 23.35
CA ILE A 127 26.76 -13.11 23.22
C ILE A 127 26.29 -13.31 21.78
N LYS A 128 25.73 -12.26 21.16
CA LYS A 128 25.23 -12.30 19.79
C LYS A 128 26.34 -12.52 18.76
N LEU A 129 27.45 -11.81 18.89
CA LEU A 129 28.63 -11.95 18.02
C LEU A 129 29.30 -13.32 18.18
N LYS A 130 29.44 -13.84 19.41
CA LYS A 130 29.96 -15.20 19.65
C LYS A 130 29.07 -16.29 19.05
N ALA A 131 27.77 -16.05 18.93
CA ALA A 131 26.84 -16.93 18.25
C ALA A 131 26.84 -16.78 16.71
N ARG A 132 27.83 -16.07 16.13
CA ARG A 132 27.92 -15.71 14.70
C ARG A 132 26.72 -14.89 14.18
N GLY A 133 26.02 -14.21 15.08
CA GLY A 133 24.92 -13.31 14.74
C GLY A 133 25.42 -11.98 14.17
N LEU A 134 24.70 -11.44 13.20
CA LEU A 134 24.98 -10.11 12.64
C LEU A 134 24.40 -9.00 13.53
N LEU A 135 25.12 -7.87 13.59
CA LEU A 135 24.60 -6.66 14.19
C LEU A 135 23.66 -5.94 13.22
N THR A 136 22.53 -5.51 13.74
CA THR A 136 21.63 -4.59 13.04
C THR A 136 22.28 -3.20 12.97
N PRO A 137 21.88 -2.34 12.00
CA PRO A 137 22.43 -0.98 11.89
C PRO A 137 22.31 -0.16 13.19
N ARG A 138 21.28 -0.42 13.98
CA ARG A 138 21.08 0.18 15.30
C ARG A 138 22.13 -0.29 16.30
N GLU A 139 22.37 -1.60 16.37
CA GLU A 139 23.36 -2.19 17.27
C GLU A 139 24.80 -1.76 16.91
N SER A 140 25.12 -1.64 15.62
CA SER A 140 26.41 -1.10 15.18
C SER A 140 26.61 0.36 15.61
N SER A 141 25.55 1.17 15.57
CA SER A 141 25.57 2.55 16.05
C SER A 141 25.76 2.63 17.56
N ASP A 142 25.09 1.74 18.30
CA ASP A 142 25.23 1.62 19.75
C ASP A 142 26.64 1.18 20.16
N LEU A 143 27.24 0.23 19.42
CA LEU A 143 28.62 -0.23 19.63
C LEU A 143 29.63 0.92 19.44
N ALA A 144 29.47 1.72 18.39
CA ALA A 144 30.31 2.90 18.17
C ALA A 144 30.20 3.91 19.33
N ARG A 145 28.98 4.12 19.83
CA ARG A 145 28.73 4.98 20.99
C ARG A 145 29.34 4.43 22.29
N PHE A 146 29.30 3.12 22.51
CA PHE A 146 29.93 2.52 23.70
C PHE A 146 31.44 2.68 23.64
N LEU A 147 32.05 2.50 22.46
CA LEU A 147 33.49 2.66 22.27
C LEU A 147 33.95 4.10 22.55
N SER A 148 33.18 5.11 22.15
CA SER A 148 33.50 6.52 22.39
C SER A 148 33.40 6.94 23.86
N LEU A 149 32.74 6.15 24.71
CA LEU A 149 32.65 6.40 26.15
C LEU A 149 33.78 5.71 26.95
N VAL A 150 34.47 4.76 26.32
CA VAL A 150 35.57 3.98 26.93
C VAL A 150 36.95 4.51 26.49
N THR A 151 37.01 5.19 25.34
CA THR A 151 38.22 5.87 24.83
C THR A 151 38.29 7.27 25.39
#